data_AF-A0A1M7H9G6-F1
#
_entry.id   AF-A0A1M7H9G6-F1
#
_cell.length_a   1.000
_cell.length_b   1.000
_cell.length_c   1.000
_cell.angle_alpha   90.00
_cell.angle_beta   90.00
_cell.angle_gamma   90.00
#
_symmetry.space_group_name_H-M   'P 1'
#
loop_
_entity.id
_entity.type
_entity.pdbx_description
1 polymer ?
#
loop_
_entity_poly.entity_id
_entity_poly.type
_entity_poly.pdbx_seq_one_letter_code
_entity_poly.pdbx_strand_id
1 'polypeptide(L)' 'MNPMNVFKLKSLLERFKENHPKVPLFFKAAVGSIQEGSIIEIKVITPENKSIVTNMKINSEDLSLIEELKNMQ' A
#
# COMPACT_ATOMS: atom_id res chain seq x y z
N MET A 1 -12.45 18.58 2.51
CA MET A 1 -13.11 17.26 2.73
C MET A 1 -14.33 17.47 3.61
N ASN A 2 -15.48 16.85 3.31
CA ASN A 2 -16.65 16.87 4.18
C ASN A 2 -16.40 16.01 5.43
N PRO A 3 -16.63 16.49 6.67
CA PRO A 3 -16.40 15.73 7.90
C PRO A 3 -17.03 14.34 7.91
N MET A 4 -18.25 14.17 7.39
CA MET A 4 -18.90 12.85 7.30
C MET A 4 -18.14 11.86 6.42
N ASN A 5 -17.49 12.34 5.35
CA ASN A 5 -16.71 11.49 4.46
C ASN A 5 -15.41 11.01 5.13
N VAL A 6 -14.84 11.82 6.03
CA VAL A 6 -13.66 11.45 6.83
C VAL A 6 -14.00 10.34 7.84
N PHE A 7 -15.11 10.46 8.55
CA PHE A 7 -15.57 9.41 9.48
C PHE A 7 -15.85 8.09 8.76
N LYS A 8 -16.53 8.15 7.60
CA LYS A 8 -16.77 6.96 6.77
C LYS A 8 -15.47 6.32 6.30
N LEU A 9 -14.51 7.13 5.83
CA LEU A 9 -13.19 6.63 5.40
C LEU A 9 -12.45 5.94 6.55
N LYS A 10 -12.45 6.54 7.74
CA LYS A 10 -11.83 5.95 8.94
C LYS A 10 -12.44 4.59 9.28
N SER A 11 -13.77 4.47 9.28
CA SER A 11 -14.45 3.20 9.53
C SER A 11 -14.11 2.13 8.49
N LEU A 12 -14.04 2.49 7.21
CA LEU A 12 -13.64 1.56 6.14
C LEU A 12 -12.19 1.08 6.32
N LEU A 13 -11.28 1.99 6.70
CA LEU A 13 -9.88 1.65 6.98
C LEU A 13 -9.73 0.71 8.18
N GLU A 14 -10.45 0.94 9.27
CA GLU A 14 -10.42 0.04 10.43
C GLU A 14 -10.94 -1.36 10.07
N ARG A 15 -12.08 -1.45 9.38
CA ARG A 15 -12.62 -2.74 8.92
C ARG A 15 -11.68 -3.46 7.96
N PHE A 16 -10.97 -2.73 7.10
CA PHE A 16 -9.95 -3.30 6.21
C PHE A 16 -8.78 -3.89 7.00
N LYS A 17 -8.29 -3.20 8.04
CA LYS A 17 -7.24 -3.72 8.93
C LYS A 17 -7.70 -4.98 9.66
N GLU A 18 -8.94 -5.00 10.16
CA GLU A 18 -9.52 -6.17 10.83
C GLU A 18 -9.63 -7.38 9.89
N ASN A 19 -10.11 -7.19 8.66
CA ASN A 19 -10.22 -8.26 7.67
C ASN A 19 -8.85 -8.74 7.15
N HIS A 20 -7.83 -7.88 7.16
CA HIS A 20 -6.53 -8.14 6.56
C HIS A 20 -5.37 -7.74 7.49
N PRO A 21 -5.22 -8.35 8.68
CA PRO A 21 -4.27 -7.90 9.69
C PRO A 21 -2.80 -7.95 9.24
N LYS A 22 -2.48 -8.83 8.29
CA LYS A 22 -1.12 -8.97 7.75
C LYS A 22 -0.75 -7.87 6.74
N VAL A 23 -1.74 -7.25 6.09
CA VAL A 23 -1.48 -6.29 5.00
C VAL A 23 -0.87 -4.98 5.53
N PRO A 24 -1.41 -4.32 6.58
CA PRO A 24 -0.78 -3.14 7.16
C PRO A 24 0.62 -3.42 7.72
N LEU A 25 0.82 -4.57 8.35
CA LEU A 25 2.12 -4.99 8.87
C LEU A 25 3.15 -5.17 7.75
N PHE A 26 2.72 -5.79 6.64
CA PHE A 26 3.53 -5.92 5.44
C PHE A 26 3.95 -4.56 4.92
N PHE A 27 3.02 -3.61 4.71
CA PHE A 27 3.37 -2.27 4.22
C PHE A 27 4.31 -1.54 5.18
N LYS A 28 4.08 -1.62 6.49
CA LYS A 28 4.97 -1.02 7.49
C LYS A 28 6.40 -1.54 7.39
N ALA A 29 6.59 -2.84 7.20
CA ALA A 29 7.91 -3.45 7.03
C ALA A 29 8.51 -3.18 5.65
N ALA A 30 7.70 -3.28 4.60
CA ALA A 30 8.11 -3.11 3.21
C ALA A 30 8.60 -1.69 2.96
N VAL A 31 7.87 -0.67 3.42
CA VAL A 31 8.25 0.74 3.24
C VAL A 31 9.65 1.02 3.79
N GLY A 32 9.99 0.49 4.97
CA GLY A 32 11.33 0.62 5.55
C GLY A 32 12.45 -0.06 4.74
N SER A 33 12.10 -1.01 3.86
CA SER A 33 13.03 -1.85 3.10
C SER A 33 13.13 -1.48 1.62
N ILE A 34 12.32 -0.53 1.12
CA ILE A 34 12.37 -0.07 -0.27
C ILE A 34 13.59 0.84 -0.48
N GLN A 35 14.36 0.54 -1.53
CA GLN A 35 15.54 1.29 -1.96
C GLN A 35 15.60 1.40 -3.49
N GLU A 36 16.53 2.18 -4.04
CA GLU A 36 16.69 2.29 -5.49
C GLU A 36 16.95 0.91 -6.11
N GLY A 37 16.28 0.62 -7.22
CA GLY A 37 16.36 -0.66 -7.90
C GLY A 37 15.56 -1.80 -7.27
N SER A 38 14.89 -1.58 -6.12
CA SER A 38 13.86 -2.49 -5.61
C SER A 38 12.80 -2.73 -6.69
N ILE A 39 12.28 -3.95 -6.78
CA ILE A 39 11.16 -4.29 -7.65
C ILE A 39 9.94 -4.58 -6.79
N ILE A 40 8.85 -3.86 -7.04
CA ILE A 40 7.55 -4.12 -6.43
C ILE A 40 6.69 -4.85 -7.46
N GLU A 41 6.21 -6.04 -7.11
CA GLU A 41 5.22 -6.78 -7.89
C GLU A 41 3.86 -6.72 -7.18
N ILE A 42 2.83 -6.41 -7.94
CA ILE A 42 1.45 -6.41 -7.47
C ILE A 42 0.70 -7.44 -8.30
N LYS A 43 0.09 -8.40 -7.60
CA LYS A 43 -0.73 -9.45 -8.18
C LYS A 43 -2.15 -9.38 -7.63
N VAL A 44 -3.12 -9.28 -8.52
CA VAL A 44 -4.54 -9.41 -8.20
C VAL A 44 -5.01 -10.75 -8.74
N ILE A 45 -5.66 -11.55 -7.90
CA ILE A 45 -6.31 -12.81 -8.28
C ILE A 45 -7.80 -12.60 -8.10
N THR A 46 -8.57 -12.74 -9.18
CA THR A 46 -10.03 -12.62 -9.14
C THR A 46 -10.65 -13.92 -8.63
N PRO A 47 -11.92 -13.90 -8.16
CA PRO A 47 -12.63 -15.10 -7.74
C PRO A 47 -12.75 -16.16 -8.85
N GLU A 48 -12.70 -15.75 -10.12
CA GLU A 48 -12.70 -16.62 -11.30
C GLU A 48 -11.31 -17.21 -11.62
N ASN A 49 -10.35 -17.13 -10.68
CA ASN A 49 -8.96 -17.57 -10.83
C ASN A 49 -8.19 -16.88 -11.97
N LYS A 50 -8.60 -15.68 -12.40
CA LYS A 50 -7.80 -14.87 -13.33
C LYS A 50 -6.79 -14.05 -12.54
N SER A 51 -5.55 -13.99 -13.01
CA SER A 51 -4.51 -13.18 -12.40
C SER A 51 -4.11 -12.01 -13.29
N ILE A 52 -4.06 -10.81 -12.71
CA ILE A 52 -3.45 -9.63 -13.31
C ILE A 52 -2.20 -9.31 -12.49
N VAL A 53 -1.06 -9.21 -13.16
CA VAL A 53 0.24 -8.95 -12.53
C VAL A 53 0.84 -7.71 -13.16
N THR A 54 1.40 -6.84 -12.34
CA THR A 54 2.25 -5.73 -12.77
C THR A 54 3.48 -5.66 -11.88
N ASN A 55 4.56 -5.11 -12.42
CA ASN A 55 5.75 -4.80 -11.63
C ASN A 55 6.25 -3.38 -11.93
N MET A 56 6.95 -2.82 -10.97
CA MET A 56 7.63 -1.53 -11.09
C MET A 56 8.99 -1.60 -10.44
N LYS A 57 10.01 -1.07 -11.12
CA LYS A 57 11.35 -0.90 -10.56
C LYS A 57 11.46 0.52 -10.02
N ILE A 58 11.81 0.64 -8.76
CA ILE A 58 11.95 1.91 -8.06
C ILE A 58 13.17 2.66 -8.60
N ASN A 59 12.96 3.89 -9.06
CA ASN A 59 14.03 4.80 -9.46
C ASN A 59 14.26 5.87 -8.36
N SER A 60 15.26 6.73 -8.59
CA SER A 60 15.62 7.80 -7.65
C SER A 60 14.51 8.83 -7.40
N GLU A 61 13.66 9.12 -8.40
CA GLU A 61 12.54 10.06 -8.28
C GLU A 61 11.45 9.48 -7.37
N ASP A 62 11.16 8.18 -7.49
CA ASP A 62 10.16 7.48 -6.67
C ASP A 62 10.53 7.43 -5.18
N LEU A 63 11.82 7.42 -4.84
CA LEU A 63 12.29 7.35 -3.45
C LEU A 63 11.85 8.56 -2.63
N SER A 64 11.86 9.75 -3.23
CA SER A 64 11.41 10.97 -2.57
C SER A 64 9.95 10.88 -2.11
N LEU A 65 9.08 10.33 -2.97
CA LEU A 65 7.67 10.09 -2.66
C LEU A 65 7.50 9.02 -1.58
N ILE A 66 8.33 7.97 -1.59
CA ILE A 66 8.31 6.93 -0.55
C ILE A 66 8.77 7.48 0.81
N GLU A 67 9.74 8.38 0.84
CA GLU A 67 10.18 9.06 2.06
C GLU A 67 9.09 9.98 2.64
N GLU A 68 8.37 10.73 1.80
CA GLU A 68 7.22 11.51 2.26
C GLU A 68 6.15 10.62 2.88
N LEU A 69 5.83 9.48 2.25
CA LEU A 69 4.88 8.49 2.77
C LEU A 69 5.34 7.86 4.09
N LYS A 70 6.66 7.68 4.31
CA LYS A 70 7.22 7.23 5.61
C LYS A 70 6.93 8.24 6.73
N ASN A 71 7.09 9.53 6.42
CA ASN A 71 7.00 10.61 7.40
C ASN A 71 5.55 11.03 7.72
N MET A 72 4.56 10.57 6.93
CA MET A 72 3.13 10.76 7.19
C MET A 72 2.53 9.78 8.24
N GLN A 73 3.36 9.05 8.98
CA GLN A 73 2.93 8.17 10.07
C GLN A 73 2.49 8.91 11.34
#